data_AF-A0A382MU95-F1
#
_entry.id   AF-A0A382MU95-F1
#
_cell.length_a   1.000
_cell.length_b   1.000
_cell.length_c   1.000
_cell.angle_alpha   90.00
_cell.angle_beta   90.00
_cell.angle_gamma   90.00
#
_symmetry.space_group_name_H-M   'P 1'
#
loop_
_entity.id
_entity.type
_entity.pdbx_description
1 polymer ?
#
loop_
_entity_poly.entity_id
_entity_poly.type
_entity_poly.pdbx_seq_one_letter_code
_entity_poly.pdbx_strand_id
1 'polypeptide(L)' 'MARVTVEDCLENVINRYELVLLASKRARQIALGSEPLVPPD' A
#
# COMPACT_ATOMS: atom_id res chain seq x y z
N MET A 1 0.30 -0.70 18.26
CA MET A 1 -0.09 0.47 17.45
C MET A 1 0.43 0.21 16.06
N ALA A 2 -0.41 0.19 15.02
CA ALA A 2 0.09 0.08 13.66
C ALA A 2 0.97 1.31 13.38
N ARG A 3 2.17 1.10 12.82
CA ARG A 3 3.13 2.18 12.54
C ARG A 3 2.62 3.13 11.44
N VAL A 4 1.63 2.68 10.65
CA VAL A 4 0.94 3.41 9.59
C VAL A 4 -0.56 3.06 9.65
N THR A 5 -1.44 4.04 9.46
CA THR A 5 -2.90 3.94 9.48
C THR A 5 -3.52 4.17 8.09
N VAL A 6 -4.82 3.92 7.94
CA VAL A 6 -5.52 4.18 6.67
C VAL A 6 -5.63 5.67 6.42
N GLU A 7 -5.77 6.46 7.49
CA GLU A 7 -5.83 7.91 7.46
C GLU A 7 -4.56 8.50 6.82
N ASP A 8 -3.38 7.98 7.17
CA ASP A 8 -2.10 8.39 6.57
C ASP A 8 -2.05 8.12 5.05
N CYS A 9 -2.65 7.00 4.61
CA CYS A 9 -2.75 6.68 3.18
C CYS A 9 -3.71 7.62 2.42
N LEU A 10 -4.72 8.15 3.09
CA LEU A 10 -5.73 9.03 2.48
C LEU A 10 -5.21 10.44 2.19
N GLU A 11 -4.08 10.85 2.77
CA GLU A 11 -3.38 12.08 2.39
C GLU A 11 -2.89 12.05 0.94
N ASN A 12 -2.65 10.85 0.41
CA ASN A 12 -2.11 10.64 -0.94
C ASN A 12 -3.16 10.09 -1.93
N VAL A 13 -4.18 9.38 -1.42
CA VAL A 13 -5.27 8.81 -2.24
C VAL A 13 -6.61 9.13 -1.59
N ILE A 14 -7.34 10.08 -2.16
CA ILE A 14 -8.57 10.64 -1.56
C ILE A 14 -9.69 9.59 -1.47
N ASN A 15 -9.72 8.61 -2.38
CA ASN A 15 -10.78 7.61 -2.47
C ASN A 15 -10.35 6.26 -1.85
N ARG A 16 -11.11 5.80 -0.84
CA ARG A 16 -10.89 4.52 -0.17
C ARG A 16 -11.00 3.30 -1.09
N TYR A 17 -11.90 3.33 -2.07
CA TYR A 17 -12.04 2.23 -3.03
C TYR A 17 -10.83 2.13 -3.96
N GLU A 18 -10.31 3.29 -4.39
CA GLU A 18 -9.10 3.36 -5.21
C GLU A 18 -7.86 2.91 -4.43
N LEU A 19 -7.76 3.32 -3.16
CA LEU A 19 -6.69 2.89 -2.26
C LEU A 19 -6.62 1.35 -2.16
N VAL A 20 -7.77 0.68 -2.02
CA VAL A 20 -7.85 -0.79 -1.97
C VAL A 20 -7.37 -1.42 -3.28
N LEU A 21 -7.78 -0.88 -4.42
CA LEU A 21 -7.37 -1.38 -5.74
C LEU A 21 -5.86 -1.20 -5.96
N LEU A 22 -5.31 -0.03 -5.61
CA LEU A 22 -3.90 0.29 -5.72
C LEU A 22 -3.05 -0.64 -4.83
N ALA A 23 -3.42 -0.79 -3.56
CA ALA A 23 -2.73 -1.65 -2.61
C ALA A 23 -2.75 -3.12 -3.07
N SER A 24 -3.91 -3.62 -3.53
CA SER A 24 -4.05 -4.98 -4.03
C SER A 24 -3.16 -5.24 -5.26
N LYS A 25 -3.11 -4.29 -6.19
CA LYS A 25 -2.24 -4.37 -7.37
C LYS A 25 -0.77 -4.42 -6.96
N ARG A 26 -0.35 -3.55 -6.04
CA ARG A 26 1.04 -3.50 -5.57
C ARG A 26 1.43 -4.76 -4.81
N ALA A 27 0.57 -5.26 -3.92
CA ALA A 27 0.79 -6.50 -3.20
C ALA A 27 1.01 -7.68 -4.16
N ARG A 28 0.22 -7.78 -5.24
CA ARG A 28 0.41 -8.80 -6.28
C ARG A 28 1.74 -8.65 -7.02
N GLN A 29 2.16 -7.43 -7.34
CA GLN A 29 3.47 -7.20 -7.98
C GLN A 29 4.62 -7.71 -7.09
N ILE A 30 4.58 -7.38 -5.80
CA ILE A 30 5.59 -7.84 -4.84
C ILE A 30 5.57 -9.36 -4.71
N ALA A 31 4.38 -9.98 -4.61
CA ALA A 31 4.25 -11.43 -4.57
C ALA A 31 4.80 -12.13 -5.83
N LEU A 32 4.82 -11.44 -6.98
CA LEU A 32 5.41 -11.92 -8.23
C LEU A 32 6.91 -11.59 -8.37
N GLY A 33 7.56 -11.11 -7.31
CA GLY A 33 9.00 -10.84 -7.28
C GLY A 33 9.40 -9.39 -7.61
N SER A 34 8.45 -8.45 -7.66
CA SER A 34 8.82 -7.03 -7.75
C SER A 34 9.47 -6.57 -6.46
N GLU A 35 10.55 -5.80 -6.58
CA GLU A 35 11.30 -5.31 -5.43
C GLU A 35 10.44 -4.36 -4.56
N PRO A 36 10.35 -4.59 -3.24
CA PRO A 36 9.72 -3.65 -2.32
C PRO A 36 10.45 -2.28 -2.34
N LEU A 37 9.69 -1.19 -2.24
CA LEU A 37 10.26 0.17 -2.16
C LEU A 37 10.58 0.59 -0.72
N VAL A 38 10.37 -0.33 0.22
CA VAL A 38 10.60 -0.12 1.64
C VAL A 38 11.56 -1.20 2.14
N PRO A 39 12.42 -0.88 3.12
CA PRO A 39 13.28 -1.88 3.75
C PRO A 39 12.46 -3.04 4.33
N PRO A 40 13.01 -4.27 4.38
CA PRO A 40 12.45 -5.33 5.21
C PRO A 40 12.48 -4.90 6.68
N ASP A 41 11.39 -5.15 7.41
CA ASP A 41 11.32 -4.97 8.86
C ASP A 41 12.21 -5.98 9.61
#